data_AF-A0A957QTW6-F1
#
_entry.id   AF-A0A957QTW6-F1
#
_cell.length_a   1.000
_cell.length_b   1.000
_cell.length_c   1.000
_cell.angle_alpha   90.00
_cell.angle_beta   90.00
_cell.angle_gamma   90.00
#
_symmetry.space_group_name_H-M   'P 1'
#
loop_
_entity.id
_entity.type
_entity.pdbx_description
1 polymer ?
#
loop_
_entity_poly.entity_id
_entity_poly.type
_entity_poly.pdbx_seq_one_letter_code
_entity_poly.pdbx_strand_id
1 'polypeptide(L)'
;MSAHPLPSLLPKPAHAEVRPGELLLHAPVGLWADPGASAVAGLVQAELSRATGLAVAPAGSDEAQIVLRLDDDGRGPESYRLDIDDRRAVIAAPAPEGLVHGFYTLRQLLPDANWRSAPLPGVTWRLPACRIVDAPRFRWRGCMLDVSRHFAQKQTILRFIDLLSMHHFNRLHLHLSDDQGWR
;
A
#
# COMPACT_ATOMS: atom_id res chain seq x y z
N MET A 1 1.99 25.15 12.87
CA MET A 1 1.79 23.69 13.00
C MET A 1 3.10 23.01 12.65
N SER A 2 3.63 22.14 13.51
CA SER A 2 4.95 21.52 13.32
C SER A 2 4.88 20.36 12.34
N ALA A 3 5.89 20.21 11.47
CA ALA A 3 6.01 19.06 10.57
C ALA A 3 6.40 17.81 11.39
N HIS A 4 5.65 16.73 11.24
CA HIS A 4 5.98 15.45 11.88
C HIS A 4 6.97 14.67 10.99
N PRO A 5 8.09 14.16 11.53
CA PRO A 5 9.03 13.40 10.73
C PRO A 5 8.36 12.13 10.17
N LEU A 6 8.69 11.79 8.92
CA LEU A 6 8.22 10.55 8.31
C LEU A 6 8.92 9.35 8.98
N PRO A 7 8.21 8.20 9.14
CA PRO A 7 8.85 6.96 9.53
C PRO A 7 9.87 6.52 8.47
N SER A 8 10.73 5.58 8.84
CA SER A 8 11.64 4.96 7.87
C SER A 8 10.86 4.07 6.91
N LEU A 9 10.74 4.52 5.66
CA LEU A 9 10.02 3.81 4.60
C LEU A 9 10.92 2.75 3.94
N LEU A 10 10.34 1.57 3.68
CA LEU A 10 10.99 0.45 3.02
C LEU A 10 10.10 -0.09 1.89
N PRO A 11 10.54 -0.07 0.62
CA PRO A 11 11.79 0.51 0.13
C PRO A 11 11.89 2.03 0.38
N LYS A 12 13.11 2.56 0.43
CA LYS A 12 13.31 4.02 0.51
C LYS A 12 12.80 4.66 -0.79
N PRO A 13 11.83 5.58 -0.74
CA PRO A 13 11.33 6.24 -1.93
C PRO A 13 12.40 7.08 -2.62
N ALA A 14 12.26 7.27 -3.93
CA ALA A 14 13.12 8.16 -4.71
C ALA A 14 13.08 9.60 -4.21
N HIS A 15 11.89 10.10 -3.84
CA HIS A 15 11.71 11.42 -3.26
C HIS A 15 10.60 11.42 -2.20
N ALA A 16 10.87 12.03 -1.05
CA ALA A 16 9.91 12.26 0.02
C ALA A 16 10.10 13.65 0.63
N GLU A 17 9.03 14.45 0.65
CA GLU A 17 8.96 15.79 1.22
C GLU A 17 7.95 15.81 2.37
N VAL A 18 8.39 16.21 3.55
CA VAL A 18 7.51 16.39 4.71
C VAL A 18 6.82 17.74 4.61
N ARG A 19 5.53 17.79 4.93
CA ARG A 19 4.74 19.02 4.99
C ARG A 19 4.17 19.25 6.39
N PRO A 20 3.83 20.49 6.76
CA PRO A 20 3.11 20.75 7.99
C PRO A 20 1.70 20.14 7.95
N GLY A 21 1.25 19.57 9.07
CA GLY A 21 -0.10 19.03 9.22
C GLY A 21 -0.17 17.51 9.24
N GLU A 22 -1.38 17.01 9.41
CA GLU A 22 -1.71 15.59 9.44
C GLU A 22 -3.13 15.36 8.91
N LEU A 23 -3.34 14.24 8.23
CA LEU A 23 -4.67 13.73 7.91
C LEU A 23 -5.14 12.82 9.03
N LEU A 24 -6.30 13.13 9.62
CA LEU A 24 -6.98 12.23 10.55
C LEU A 24 -8.02 11.41 9.80
N LEU A 25 -7.88 10.08 9.83
CA LEU A 25 -8.88 9.17 9.28
C LEU A 25 -10.05 9.04 10.27
N HIS A 26 -11.27 9.30 9.80
CA HIS A 26 -12.49 9.18 10.59
C HIS A 26 -13.43 8.16 9.96
N ALA A 27 -14.26 7.49 10.76
CA ALA A 27 -15.27 6.57 10.22
C ALA A 27 -16.53 7.35 9.75
N PRO A 28 -17.10 7.04 8.57
CA PRO A 28 -16.51 6.19 7.53
C PRO A 28 -15.36 6.90 6.80
N VAL A 29 -14.32 6.14 6.44
CA VAL A 29 -13.25 6.63 5.59
C VAL A 29 -13.76 6.58 4.16
N GLY A 30 -14.02 7.76 3.59
CA GLY A 30 -14.47 7.88 2.20
C GLY A 30 -13.35 7.46 1.23
N LEU A 31 -13.66 6.53 0.34
CA LEU A 31 -12.77 6.02 -0.70
C LEU A 31 -13.35 6.35 -2.07
N TRP A 32 -12.56 7.00 -2.91
CA TRP A 32 -12.90 7.22 -4.31
C TRP A 32 -11.79 6.65 -5.20
N ALA A 33 -12.16 6.11 -6.36
CA ALA A 33 -11.22 5.56 -7.33
C ALA A 33 -11.67 5.84 -8.76
N ASP A 34 -10.71 6.15 -9.63
CA ASP A 34 -10.95 6.27 -11.07
C ASP A 34 -11.50 4.95 -11.67
N PRO A 35 -12.27 5.02 -12.77
CA PRO A 35 -12.58 3.85 -13.58
C PRO A 35 -11.28 3.10 -13.96
N GLY A 36 -11.26 1.79 -13.72
CA GLY A 36 -10.05 0.94 -13.91
C GLY A 36 -9.25 0.67 -12.64
N ALA A 37 -9.50 1.39 -11.54
CA ALA A 37 -8.85 1.17 -10.25
C ALA A 37 -9.72 0.37 -9.24
N SER A 38 -10.83 -0.24 -9.68
CA SER A 38 -11.79 -0.91 -8.78
C SER A 38 -11.21 -2.07 -7.98
N ALA A 39 -10.33 -2.87 -8.58
CA ALA A 39 -9.63 -3.95 -7.86
C ALA A 39 -8.73 -3.41 -6.75
N VAL A 40 -8.03 -2.30 -7.01
CA VAL A 40 -7.19 -1.64 -6.00
C VAL A 40 -8.04 -0.99 -4.92
N ALA A 41 -9.18 -0.40 -5.27
CA ALA A 41 -10.14 0.12 -4.28
C ALA A 41 -10.64 -1.00 -3.34
N GLY A 42 -10.94 -2.19 -3.87
CA GLY A 42 -11.30 -3.36 -3.07
C GLY A 42 -10.18 -3.80 -2.12
N LEU A 43 -8.92 -3.81 -2.58
CA LEU A 43 -7.75 -4.06 -1.73
C LEU A 43 -7.63 -3.03 -0.60
N VAL A 44 -7.69 -1.74 -0.94
CA VAL A 44 -7.60 -0.63 0.03
C VAL A 44 -8.71 -0.75 1.07
N GLN A 45 -9.94 -0.98 0.63
CA GLN A 45 -11.09 -1.15 1.51
C GLN A 45 -10.86 -2.32 2.48
N ALA A 46 -10.48 -3.49 1.97
CA ALA A 46 -10.30 -4.69 2.78
C ALA A 46 -9.15 -4.58 3.78
N GLU A 47 -7.98 -4.09 3.34
CA GLU A 47 -6.78 -3.99 4.18
C GLU A 47 -6.91 -2.87 5.21
N LEU A 48 -7.41 -1.69 4.81
CA LEU A 48 -7.53 -0.55 5.71
C LEU A 48 -8.63 -0.78 6.75
N SER A 49 -9.77 -1.37 6.37
CA SER A 49 -10.83 -1.71 7.33
C SER A 49 -10.34 -2.73 8.37
N ARG A 50 -9.61 -3.75 7.91
CA ARG A 50 -9.04 -4.78 8.81
C ARG A 50 -8.00 -4.21 9.77
N ALA A 51 -7.11 -3.36 9.26
CA ALA A 51 -6.04 -2.75 10.05
C ALA A 51 -6.56 -1.74 11.07
N THR A 52 -7.56 -0.94 10.69
CA THR A 52 -8.00 0.21 11.48
C THR A 52 -9.24 -0.03 12.31
N GLY A 53 -10.09 -0.98 11.92
CA GLY A 53 -11.44 -1.13 12.43
C GLY A 53 -12.42 -0.05 11.97
N LEU A 54 -11.98 0.93 11.16
CA LEU A 54 -12.85 1.93 10.57
C LEU A 54 -13.59 1.34 9.37
N ALA A 55 -14.86 1.71 9.19
CA ALA A 55 -15.58 1.40 7.96
C ALA A 55 -14.97 2.21 6.80
N VAL A 56 -14.51 1.53 5.75
CA VAL A 56 -14.07 2.17 4.51
C VAL A 56 -15.17 1.98 3.46
N ALA A 57 -15.67 3.08 2.90
CA ALA A 57 -16.84 3.05 2.02
C ALA A 57 -16.65 3.95 0.79
N PRO A 58 -17.27 3.62 -0.35
CA PRO A 58 -17.28 4.50 -1.51
C PRO A 58 -17.81 5.89 -1.16
N ALA A 59 -17.15 6.93 -1.68
CA ALA A 59 -17.57 8.32 -1.52
C ALA A 59 -17.37 9.10 -2.83
N GLY A 60 -17.96 10.29 -2.95
CA GLY A 60 -17.64 11.22 -4.04
C GLY A 60 -16.19 11.71 -3.96
N SER A 61 -15.58 12.07 -5.09
CA SER A 61 -14.16 12.49 -5.13
C SER A 61 -13.83 13.65 -4.19
N ASP A 62 -14.76 14.57 -3.98
CA ASP A 62 -14.54 15.76 -3.13
C ASP A 62 -14.71 15.46 -1.64
N GLU A 63 -15.42 14.38 -1.30
CA GLU A 63 -15.70 13.95 0.06
C GLU A 63 -14.77 12.81 0.54
N ALA A 64 -14.06 12.18 -0.39
CA ALA A 64 -13.19 11.04 -0.09
C ALA A 64 -11.89 11.48 0.61
N GLN A 65 -11.57 10.79 1.70
CA GLN A 65 -10.29 10.93 2.40
C GLN A 65 -9.17 10.17 1.68
N ILE A 66 -9.49 9.09 0.98
CA ILE A 66 -8.54 8.31 0.17
C ILE A 66 -8.99 8.35 -1.29
N VAL A 67 -8.12 8.81 -2.18
CA VAL A 67 -8.43 9.02 -3.60
C VAL A 67 -7.41 8.27 -4.44
N LEU A 68 -7.86 7.35 -5.29
CA LEU A 68 -7.04 6.60 -6.23
C LEU A 68 -7.22 7.15 -7.65
N ARG A 69 -6.16 7.67 -8.25
CA ARG A 69 -6.17 8.33 -9.56
C ARG A 69 -5.31 7.58 -10.57
N LEU A 70 -5.88 7.27 -11.74
CA LEU A 70 -5.09 6.78 -12.87
C LEU A 70 -4.67 7.98 -13.72
N ASP A 71 -3.40 8.37 -13.57
CA ASP A 71 -2.79 9.56 -14.17
C ASP A 71 -1.37 9.22 -14.61
N ASP A 72 -1.11 9.29 -15.91
CA ASP A 72 0.20 8.97 -16.47
C ASP A 72 1.16 10.16 -16.34
N ASP A 73 2.21 9.97 -15.55
CA ASP A 73 3.27 10.97 -15.33
C ASP A 73 4.56 10.65 -16.11
N GLY A 74 4.54 9.65 -16.98
CA GLY A 74 5.66 9.24 -17.82
C GLY A 74 6.77 8.46 -17.10
N ARG A 75 6.58 8.08 -15.83
CA ARG A 75 7.60 7.35 -15.02
C ARG A 75 7.42 5.83 -15.04
N GLY A 76 6.48 5.33 -15.82
CA GLY A 76 6.23 3.90 -16.05
C GLY A 76 5.12 3.32 -15.16
N PRO A 77 4.63 2.12 -15.45
CA PRO A 77 3.38 1.59 -14.84
C PRO A 77 3.45 1.33 -13.33
N GLU A 78 4.66 1.17 -12.78
CA GLU A 78 4.89 0.96 -11.35
C GLU A 78 5.26 2.24 -10.59
N SER A 79 5.27 3.41 -11.24
CA SER A 79 5.47 4.68 -10.55
C SER A 79 4.21 5.11 -9.80
N TYR A 80 4.39 5.93 -8.77
CA TYR A 80 3.28 6.59 -8.12
C TYR A 80 3.69 7.93 -7.49
N ARG A 81 2.68 8.77 -7.29
CA ARG A 81 2.72 9.96 -6.44
C ARG A 81 1.72 9.80 -5.32
N LEU A 82 2.16 10.02 -4.09
CA LEU A 82 1.33 10.08 -2.89
C LEU A 82 1.39 11.49 -2.32
N ASP A 83 0.28 12.22 -2.40
CA ASP A 83 0.12 13.54 -1.80
C ASP A 83 -0.85 13.44 -0.62
N ILE A 84 -0.41 13.82 0.57
CA ILE A 84 -1.22 13.85 1.80
C ILE A 84 -1.25 15.29 2.33
N ASP A 85 -2.46 15.82 2.52
CA ASP A 85 -2.72 17.08 3.21
C ASP A 85 -3.59 16.85 4.45
N ASP A 86 -4.19 17.90 5.02
CA ASP A 86 -5.06 17.81 6.20
C ASP A 86 -6.48 17.32 5.90
N ARG A 87 -6.82 17.09 4.63
CA ARG A 87 -8.15 16.67 4.16
C ARG A 87 -8.16 15.28 3.55
N ARG A 88 -7.15 14.91 2.77
CA ARG A 88 -7.11 13.66 2.01
C ARG A 88 -5.71 13.19 1.66
N ALA A 89 -5.62 11.91 1.34
CA ALA A 89 -4.49 11.27 0.71
C ALA A 89 -4.86 10.88 -0.74
N VAL A 90 -4.09 11.39 -1.70
CA VAL A 90 -4.27 11.11 -3.13
C VAL A 90 -3.11 10.24 -3.59
N ILE A 91 -3.44 9.06 -4.13
CA ILE A 91 -2.49 8.15 -4.78
C ILE A 91 -2.75 8.23 -6.28
N ALA A 92 -1.80 8.79 -7.02
CA ALA A 92 -1.85 8.87 -8.48
C ALA A 92 -0.79 7.97 -9.10
N ALA A 93 -1.15 7.19 -10.12
CA ALA A 93 -0.22 6.33 -10.84
C ALA A 93 -0.67 6.09 -12.28
N PRO A 94 0.25 5.75 -13.22
CA PRO A 94 -0.12 5.45 -14.60
C PRO A 94 -0.92 4.14 -14.75
N ALA A 95 -0.77 3.22 -13.80
CA ALA A 95 -1.41 1.91 -13.84
C ALA A 95 -1.75 1.39 -12.42
N PRO A 96 -2.63 0.37 -12.30
CA PRO A 96 -3.01 -0.21 -11.00
C PRO A 96 -1.84 -0.68 -10.14
N GLU A 97 -0.74 -1.15 -10.74
CA GLU A 97 0.46 -1.60 -10.03
C GLU A 97 1.09 -0.48 -9.22
N GLY A 98 1.21 0.72 -9.78
CA GLY A 98 1.68 1.90 -9.06
C GLY A 98 0.75 2.31 -7.91
N LEU A 99 -0.57 2.19 -8.09
CA LEU A 99 -1.54 2.46 -7.02
C LEU A 99 -1.35 1.50 -5.83
N VAL A 100 -1.04 0.24 -6.09
CA VAL A 100 -0.75 -0.76 -5.04
C VAL A 100 0.52 -0.39 -4.27
N HIS A 101 1.60 0.00 -4.94
CA HIS A 101 2.84 0.45 -4.30
C HIS A 101 2.60 1.73 -3.46
N GLY A 102 1.84 2.68 -4.00
CA GLY A 102 1.44 3.87 -3.27
C GLY A 102 0.61 3.58 -2.02
N PHE A 103 -0.29 2.59 -2.09
CA PHE A 103 -1.09 2.18 -0.95
C PHE A 103 -0.24 1.54 0.15
N TYR A 104 0.70 0.64 -0.19
CA TYR A 104 1.59 0.05 0.82
C TYR A 104 2.53 1.08 1.44
N THR A 105 2.93 2.10 0.68
CA THR A 105 3.65 3.27 1.23
C THR A 105 2.78 4.04 2.21
N LEU A 106 1.52 4.33 1.86
CA LEU A 106 0.55 4.97 2.77
C LEU A 106 0.38 4.17 4.07
N ARG A 107 0.33 2.84 3.99
CA ARG A 107 0.23 1.99 5.19
C ARG A 107 1.45 2.08 6.10
N GLN A 108 2.66 2.26 5.55
CA GLN A 108 3.86 2.47 6.37
C GLN A 108 3.87 3.84 7.06
N LEU A 109 3.08 4.80 6.58
CA LEU A 109 2.89 6.10 7.23
C LEU A 109 1.87 6.07 8.37
N LEU A 110 0.99 5.06 8.42
CA LEU A 110 0.06 4.88 9.53
C LEU A 110 0.80 4.42 10.79
N PRO A 111 0.22 4.64 11.99
CA PRO A 111 0.75 4.07 13.23
C PRO A 111 0.97 2.55 13.13
N ASP A 112 2.00 2.05 13.81
CA ASP A 112 2.42 0.62 13.80
C ASP A 112 1.28 -0.36 14.13
N ALA A 113 0.27 0.10 14.87
CA ALA A 113 -0.94 -0.65 15.16
C ALA A 113 -1.63 -1.19 13.88
N ASN A 114 -1.43 -0.56 12.72
CA ASN A 114 -2.03 -0.99 11.44
C ASN A 114 -1.53 -2.36 10.94
N TRP A 115 -0.42 -2.86 11.49
CA TRP A 115 0.16 -4.16 11.11
C TRP A 115 -0.34 -5.32 11.97
N ARG A 116 -1.15 -5.04 13.00
CA ARG A 116 -1.76 -6.07 13.84
C ARG A 116 -2.86 -6.80 13.07
N SER A 117 -3.08 -8.06 13.43
CA SER A 117 -4.16 -8.89 12.87
C SER A 117 -5.55 -8.48 13.34
N ALA A 118 -5.66 -7.67 14.39
CA ALA A 118 -6.91 -7.15 14.94
C ALA A 118 -6.74 -5.68 15.36
N PRO A 119 -7.79 -4.84 15.23
CA PRO A 119 -7.77 -3.45 15.63
C PRO A 119 -7.43 -3.28 17.12
N LEU A 120 -6.63 -2.27 17.44
CA LEU A 120 -6.32 -1.89 18.82
C LEU A 120 -7.22 -0.70 19.24
N PRO A 121 -7.99 -0.82 20.34
CA PRO A 121 -8.80 0.29 20.83
C PRO A 121 -7.96 1.52 21.18
N GLY A 122 -8.51 2.72 20.96
CA GLY A 122 -7.88 3.98 21.35
C GLY A 122 -6.77 4.48 20.42
N VAL A 123 -6.53 3.82 19.27
CA VAL A 123 -5.59 4.31 18.26
C VAL A 123 -6.21 5.44 17.45
N THR A 124 -5.54 6.58 17.39
CA THR A 124 -5.85 7.64 16.42
C THR A 124 -5.11 7.36 15.11
N TRP A 125 -5.86 7.09 14.05
CA TRP A 125 -5.32 6.84 12.71
C TRP A 125 -4.99 8.18 12.04
N ARG A 126 -3.72 8.57 12.14
CA ARG A 126 -3.18 9.82 11.59
C ARG A 126 -2.12 9.51 10.54
N LEU A 127 -2.06 10.32 9.48
CA LEU A 127 -1.03 10.29 8.46
C LEU A 127 -0.30 11.65 8.45
N PRO A 128 1.03 11.70 8.46
CA PRO A 128 1.76 12.96 8.30
C PRO A 128 1.49 13.55 6.91
N ALA A 129 1.28 14.88 6.83
CA ALA A 129 1.19 15.55 5.55
C ALA A 129 2.54 15.45 4.82
N CYS A 130 2.52 15.01 3.57
CA CYS A 130 3.74 14.78 2.81
C CYS A 130 3.48 14.70 1.30
N ARG A 131 4.56 14.76 0.53
CA ARG A 131 4.57 14.36 -0.88
C ARG A 131 5.65 13.34 -1.13
N ILE A 132 5.25 12.19 -1.66
CA ILE A 132 6.15 11.12 -2.07
C ILE A 132 5.99 10.91 -3.57
N VAL A 133 7.12 10.83 -4.28
CA VAL A 133 7.17 10.46 -5.69
C VAL A 133 8.16 9.32 -5.80
N ASP A 134 7.71 8.19 -6.32
CA ASP A 134 8.53 6.99 -6.36
C ASP A 134 8.33 6.20 -7.66
N ALA A 135 9.38 5.49 -8.04
CA ALA A 135 9.39 4.56 -9.15
C ALA A 135 10.51 3.53 -8.93
N PRO A 136 10.30 2.25 -9.30
CA PRO A 136 11.29 1.23 -9.06
C PRO A 136 12.54 1.45 -9.91
N ARG A 137 13.72 1.37 -9.30
CA ARG A 137 15.01 1.38 -10.01
C ARG A 137 15.15 0.21 -10.99
N PHE A 138 14.64 -0.96 -10.62
CA PHE A 138 14.74 -2.17 -11.42
C PHE A 138 13.36 -2.74 -11.71
N ARG A 139 13.11 -3.09 -12.97
CA ARG A 139 11.86 -3.75 -13.40
C ARG A 139 11.67 -5.16 -12.83
N TRP A 140 12.75 -5.82 -12.42
CA TRP A 140 12.72 -7.19 -11.91
C TRP A 140 13.09 -7.20 -10.44
N ARG A 141 12.11 -7.41 -9.58
CA ARG A 141 12.28 -7.49 -8.12
C ARG A 141 11.65 -8.80 -7.69
N GLY A 142 12.48 -9.84 -7.70
CA GLY A 142 12.05 -11.22 -7.50
C GLY A 142 12.45 -11.79 -6.16
N CYS A 143 11.58 -12.62 -5.59
CA CYS A 143 11.90 -13.47 -4.46
C CYS A 143 11.56 -14.93 -4.82
N MET A 144 12.43 -15.86 -4.41
CA MET A 144 12.23 -17.29 -4.65
C MET A 144 11.71 -17.96 -3.36
N LEU A 145 10.70 -18.81 -3.50
CA LEU A 145 10.22 -19.69 -2.45
C LEU A 145 10.38 -21.16 -2.90
N ASP A 146 11.15 -21.92 -2.15
CA ASP A 146 11.30 -23.37 -2.33
C ASP A 146 10.21 -24.11 -1.56
N VAL A 147 9.34 -24.80 -2.31
CA VAL A 147 8.26 -25.63 -1.77
C VAL A 147 8.47 -27.12 -2.06
N SER A 148 9.57 -27.47 -2.72
CA SER A 148 9.94 -28.85 -3.05
C SER A 148 10.58 -29.52 -1.85
N ARG A 149 11.61 -28.89 -1.25
CA ARG A 149 12.35 -29.45 -0.10
C ARG A 149 11.51 -29.52 1.16
N HIS A 150 10.72 -28.48 1.42
CA HIS A 150 9.74 -28.44 2.51
C HIS A 150 8.44 -27.84 1.98
N PHE A 151 7.37 -28.64 1.99
CA PHE A 151 6.10 -28.20 1.45
C PHE A 151 5.49 -27.07 2.30
N ALA A 152 5.15 -25.95 1.64
CA ALA A 152 4.37 -24.87 2.23
C ALA A 152 2.90 -24.99 1.84
N GLN A 153 2.00 -24.91 2.82
CA GLN A 153 0.56 -24.90 2.53
C GLN A 153 0.16 -23.64 1.76
N LYS A 154 -0.94 -23.71 1.00
CA LYS A 154 -1.49 -22.58 0.22
C LYS A 154 -1.59 -21.28 1.02
N GLN A 155 -2.08 -21.36 2.27
CA GLN A 155 -2.23 -20.19 3.12
C GLN A 155 -0.88 -19.53 3.46
N THR A 156 0.17 -20.33 3.67
CA THR A 156 1.54 -19.84 3.88
C THR A 156 2.05 -19.12 2.64
N ILE A 157 1.81 -19.67 1.45
CA ILE A 157 2.23 -19.05 0.18
C ILE A 157 1.48 -17.72 -0.04
N LEU A 158 0.18 -17.68 0.23
CA LEU A 158 -0.61 -16.44 0.13
C LEU A 158 -0.11 -15.38 1.11
N ARG A 159 0.16 -15.76 2.36
CA ARG A 159 0.75 -14.86 3.35
C ARG A 159 2.13 -14.35 2.91
N PHE A 160 2.92 -15.20 2.26
CA PHE A 160 4.21 -14.80 1.71
C PHE A 160 4.05 -13.78 0.57
N ILE A 161 3.07 -13.96 -0.31
CA ILE A 161 2.72 -12.99 -1.37
C ILE A 161 2.29 -11.64 -0.78
N ASP A 162 1.52 -11.64 0.31
CA ASP A 162 1.14 -10.39 1.01
C ASP A 162 2.38 -9.64 1.49
N LEU A 163 3.35 -10.35 2.09
CA LEU A 163 4.61 -9.76 2.56
C LEU A 163 5.46 -9.22 1.40
N LEU A 164 5.54 -9.94 0.29
CA LEU A 164 6.24 -9.47 -0.91
C LEU A 164 5.62 -8.18 -1.49
N SER A 165 4.30 -8.13 -1.54
CA SER A 165 3.55 -6.95 -2.01
C SER A 165 3.84 -5.71 -1.16
N MET A 166 3.90 -5.87 0.18
CA MET A 166 4.25 -4.79 1.11
C MET A 166 5.65 -4.19 0.86
N HIS A 167 6.55 -4.95 0.21
CA HIS A 167 7.92 -4.55 -0.10
C HIS A 167 8.14 -4.29 -1.60
N HIS A 168 7.06 -4.12 -2.37
CA HIS A 168 7.06 -3.78 -3.80
C HIS A 168 7.76 -4.82 -4.69
N PHE A 169 7.86 -6.09 -4.25
CA PHE A 169 8.29 -7.18 -5.13
C PHE A 169 7.22 -7.43 -6.19
N ASN A 170 7.65 -7.73 -7.41
CA ASN A 170 6.74 -7.93 -8.54
C ASN A 170 6.91 -9.30 -9.23
N ARG A 171 7.79 -10.16 -8.70
CA ARG A 171 8.00 -11.52 -9.16
C ARG A 171 8.10 -12.47 -7.97
N LEU A 172 7.31 -13.53 -7.99
CA LEU A 172 7.47 -14.69 -7.12
C LEU A 172 7.97 -15.85 -7.98
N HIS A 173 9.15 -16.36 -7.67
CA HIS A 173 9.68 -17.58 -8.28
C HIS A 173 9.36 -18.77 -7.36
N LEU A 174 8.46 -19.65 -7.78
CA LEU A 174 8.18 -20.88 -7.08
C LEU A 174 9.06 -22.00 -7.63
N HIS A 175 9.95 -22.52 -6.78
CA HIS A 175 10.71 -23.74 -7.09
C HIS A 175 9.84 -24.94 -6.73
N LEU A 176 9.20 -25.53 -7.75
CA LEU A 176 8.11 -26.51 -7.61
C LEU A 176 8.58 -27.97 -7.66
N SER A 177 9.75 -28.24 -8.24
CA SER A 177 10.33 -29.59 -8.29
C SER A 177 11.81 -29.60 -7.89
N ASP A 178 12.18 -30.61 -7.10
CA ASP A 178 13.56 -30.94 -6.73
C ASP A 178 13.63 -32.46 -6.48
N ASP A 179 14.79 -33.00 -6.11
CA ASP A 179 15.00 -34.44 -5.91
C ASP A 179 14.03 -35.03 -4.86
N GLN A 180 13.68 -34.24 -3.84
CA GLN A 180 12.86 -34.69 -2.70
C GLN A 180 11.36 -34.49 -2.91
N GLY A 181 10.91 -33.83 -3.98
CA GLY A 181 9.48 -33.60 -4.17
C GLY A 181 9.07 -32.83 -5.42
N TRP A 182 7.85 -33.12 -5.87
CA TRP A 182 7.14 -32.46 -6.96
C TRP A 182 5.83 -31.88 -6.43
N ARG A 183 5.52 -30.62 -6.74
CA ARG A 183 4.33 -29.90 -6.26
C ARG A 183 3.44 -29.41 -7.39
#